data_AF-A0A5A7NEN1-F1
#
_entry.id   AF-A0A5A7NEN1-F1
#
_cell.length_a   1.000
_cell.length_b   1.000
_cell.length_c   1.000
_cell.angle_alpha   90.00
_cell.angle_beta   90.00
_cell.angle_gamma   90.00
#
_symmetry.space_group_name_H-M   'P 1'
#
loop_
_entity.id
_entity.type
_entity.pdbx_description
1 polymer ?
#
loop_
_entity_poly.entity_id
_entity_poly.type
_entity_poly.pdbx_seq_one_letter_code
_entity_poly.pdbx_strand_id
1 'polypeptide(L)'
;MIIAIDGPAASGKGTLGRRLAQLYGLAYLDTGSLYRAVGLALLRDNPASGDRIDEHRAAVLARDLDVATLHDPALRDEATGAAARKWRPFPMCARRFWPFSANLRKKGRCLMVGISARWCAPMPM
;
A
#
# COMPACT_ATOMS: atom_id res chain seq x y z
N MET A 1 -10.21 -13.28 12.38
CA MET A 1 -9.70 -13.93 11.15
C MET A 1 -9.02 -12.90 10.26
N ILE A 2 -7.75 -13.11 9.93
CA ILE A 2 -6.96 -12.28 9.02
C ILE A 2 -6.55 -13.14 7.84
N ILE A 3 -6.83 -12.70 6.62
CA ILE A 3 -6.47 -13.42 5.39
C ILE A 3 -5.46 -12.57 4.63
N ALA A 4 -4.23 -13.05 4.47
CA ALA A 4 -3.21 -12.40 3.66
C ALA A 4 -3.09 -13.13 2.31
N ILE A 5 -3.16 -12.38 1.20
CA ILE A 5 -2.99 -12.91 -0.15
C ILE A 5 -1.73 -12.31 -0.76
N ASP A 6 -0.67 -13.12 -0.81
CA ASP A 6 0.61 -12.77 -1.43
C ASP A 6 0.78 -13.48 -2.79
N GLY A 7 1.51 -12.84 -3.71
CA GLY A 7 1.85 -13.43 -5.02
C GLY A 7 2.36 -12.40 -6.03
N PRO A 8 2.85 -12.82 -7.20
CA PRO A 8 3.52 -11.94 -8.18
C PRO A 8 2.60 -10.83 -8.72
N ALA A 9 3.16 -9.70 -9.13
CA ALA A 9 2.36 -8.61 -9.71
C ALA A 9 1.52 -9.14 -10.90
N ALA A 10 0.33 -8.55 -11.12
CA ALA A 10 -0.62 -8.94 -12.16
C ALA A 10 -1.29 -10.34 -12.05
N SER A 11 -1.07 -11.12 -10.98
CA SER A 11 -1.73 -12.43 -10.80
C SER A 11 -3.22 -12.38 -10.37
N GLY A 12 -3.90 -11.24 -10.53
CA GLY A 12 -5.34 -11.10 -10.19
C GLY A 12 -5.70 -11.02 -8.70
N LYS A 13 -4.73 -11.00 -7.77
CA LYS A 13 -4.98 -10.98 -6.31
C LYS A 13 -5.85 -9.84 -5.82
N GLY A 14 -5.73 -8.65 -6.40
CA GLY A 14 -6.55 -7.50 -6.02
C GLY A 14 -8.04 -7.79 -6.27
N THR A 15 -8.33 -8.30 -7.47
CA THR A 15 -9.70 -8.68 -7.90
C THR A 15 -10.24 -9.83 -7.05
N LEU A 16 -9.45 -10.89 -6.84
CA LEU A 16 -9.86 -12.03 -6.02
C LEU A 16 -10.10 -11.63 -4.57
N GLY A 17 -9.16 -10.89 -3.97
CA GLY A 17 -9.27 -10.43 -2.61
C GLY A 17 -10.48 -9.52 -2.38
N ARG A 18 -10.79 -8.62 -3.32
CA ARG A 18 -11.98 -7.77 -3.22
C ARG A 18 -13.27 -8.60 -3.19
N ARG A 19 -13.36 -9.62 -4.05
CA ARG A 19 -14.51 -10.54 -4.07
C ARG A 19 -14.61 -11.35 -2.78
N LEU A 20 -13.50 -11.91 -2.29
CA LEU A 20 -13.47 -12.63 -1.01
C LEU A 20 -13.88 -11.74 0.16
N ALA A 21 -13.38 -10.51 0.21
CA ALA A 21 -13.74 -9.56 1.27
C ALA A 21 -15.24 -9.25 1.26
N GLN A 22 -15.85 -9.07 0.08
CA GLN A 22 -17.30 -8.89 -0.05
C GLN A 22 -18.08 -10.13 0.38
N LEU A 23 -17.68 -11.32 -0.10
CA LEU A 23 -18.35 -12.59 0.21
C LEU A 23 -18.34 -12.91 1.71
N TYR A 24 -17.25 -12.61 2.41
CA TYR A 24 -17.09 -12.89 3.84
C TYR A 24 -17.33 -11.69 4.75
N GLY A 25 -17.74 -10.54 4.21
CA GLY A 25 -17.92 -9.29 4.97
C GLY A 25 -16.66 -8.84 5.73
N LEU A 26 -15.48 -9.02 5.11
CA LEU A 26 -14.18 -8.66 5.67
C LEU A 26 -13.80 -7.23 5.24
N ALA A 27 -13.11 -6.51 6.12
CA ALA A 27 -12.47 -5.25 5.70
C ALA A 27 -11.34 -5.55 4.70
N TYR A 28 -11.35 -4.89 3.55
CA TYR A 28 -10.36 -5.07 2.48
C TYR A 28 -9.26 -4.01 2.54
N LEU A 29 -8.00 -4.44 2.53
CA LEU A 29 -6.85 -3.56 2.43
C LEU A 29 -5.95 -3.98 1.27
N ASP A 30 -5.89 -3.17 0.22
CA ASP A 30 -4.92 -3.32 -0.87
C ASP A 30 -3.67 -2.48 -0.58
N THR A 31 -2.65 -3.14 -0.07
CA THR A 31 -1.38 -2.49 0.23
C THR A 31 -0.69 -1.99 -1.03
N GLY A 32 -0.86 -2.68 -2.17
CA GLY A 32 -0.24 -2.29 -3.44
C GLY A 32 -0.72 -0.92 -3.91
N SER A 33 -2.02 -0.66 -3.81
CA SER A 33 -2.61 0.65 -4.14
C SER A 33 -2.14 1.75 -3.20
N LEU A 34 -1.95 1.48 -1.90
CA LEU A 34 -1.38 2.45 -0.96
C LEU A 34 0.04 2.86 -1.34
N TYR A 35 0.91 1.89 -1.65
CA TYR A 35 2.28 2.19 -2.07
C TYR A 35 2.34 2.98 -3.37
N ARG A 36 1.44 2.67 -4.30
CA ARG A 36 1.29 3.41 -5.56
C ARG A 36 0.76 4.81 -5.35
N ALA A 37 -0.16 5.02 -4.41
CA ALA A 37 -0.70 6.35 -4.14
C ALA A 37 0.36 7.29 -3.57
N VAL A 38 1.25 6.79 -2.70
CA VAL A 38 2.43 7.56 -2.27
C VAL A 38 3.40 7.79 -3.42
N GLY A 39 3.65 6.77 -4.25
CA GLY A 39 4.48 6.91 -5.45
C GLY A 39 3.94 7.98 -6.42
N LEU A 40 2.63 8.02 -6.61
CA LEU A 40 1.95 9.02 -7.43
C LEU A 40 2.05 10.41 -6.81
N ALA A 41 1.85 10.53 -5.50
CA ALA A 41 2.02 11.79 -4.77
C ALA A 41 3.45 12.33 -4.91
N LEU A 42 4.46 11.46 -4.81
CA LEU A 42 5.87 11.82 -5.02
C LEU A 42 6.13 12.31 -6.44
N LEU A 43 5.58 11.63 -7.45
CA LEU A 43 5.72 12.04 -8.86
C LEU A 43 5.04 13.38 -9.14
N ARG A 44 3.91 13.66 -8.48
CA ARG A 44 3.18 14.94 -8.59
C ARG A 44 3.88 16.08 -7.86
N ASP A 45 4.43 15.80 -6.69
CA ASP A 45 5.10 16.78 -5.84
C ASP A 45 6.44 17.24 -6.43
N ASN A 46 7.18 16.32 -7.06
CA ASN A 46 8.44 16.67 -7.71
C ASN A 46 8.70 15.78 -8.95
N PRO A 47 8.15 16.16 -10.12
CA PRO A 47 8.33 15.40 -11.36
C PRO A 47 9.78 15.40 -11.88
N ALA A 48 10.62 16.32 -11.43
CA ALA A 48 12.03 16.43 -11.82
C ALA A 48 12.98 15.53 -11.01
N SER A 49 12.50 14.89 -9.93
CA SER A 49 13.31 14.03 -9.05
C SER A 49 13.90 12.81 -9.75
N GLY A 50 13.36 12.45 -10.92
CA GLY A 50 13.76 11.27 -11.68
C GLY A 50 13.72 10.01 -10.82
N ASP A 51 14.89 9.40 -10.62
CA ASP A 51 15.04 8.14 -9.89
C ASP A 51 15.25 8.28 -8.38
N ARG A 52 15.52 9.48 -7.87
CA ARG A 52 15.77 9.70 -6.45
C ARG A 52 14.45 9.90 -5.70
N ILE A 53 14.20 9.05 -4.72
CA ILE A 53 13.11 9.23 -3.75
C ILE A 53 13.70 9.82 -2.47
N ASP A 54 13.20 10.99 -2.08
CA ASP A 54 13.43 11.55 -0.74
C ASP A 54 12.56 10.79 0.27
N GLU A 55 13.20 10.07 1.17
CA GLU A 55 12.55 9.28 2.22
C GLU A 55 11.70 10.18 3.15
N HIS A 56 12.22 11.33 3.58
CA HIS A 56 11.47 12.25 4.45
C HIS A 56 10.24 12.80 3.73
N ARG A 57 10.37 13.16 2.45
CA ARG A 57 9.23 13.66 1.66
C ARG A 57 8.18 12.58 1.45
N ALA A 58 8.60 11.35 1.18
CA ALA A 58 7.71 10.19 1.07
C ALA A 58 6.93 9.95 2.38
N ALA A 59 7.56 10.13 3.54
CA ALA A 59 6.91 10.02 4.84
C ALA A 59 5.79 11.05 5.03
N VAL A 60 6.05 12.30 4.65
CA VAL A 60 5.09 13.40 4.75
C VAL A 60 3.90 13.15 3.82
N LEU A 61 4.15 12.80 2.56
CA LEU A 61 3.08 12.50 1.60
C LEU A 61 2.28 11.25 1.98
N ALA A 62 2.92 10.24 2.57
CA ALA A 62 2.23 9.08 3.12
C ALA A 62 1.37 9.41 4.35
N ARG A 63 1.73 10.46 5.12
CA ARG A 63 0.93 10.94 6.25
C ARG A 63 -0.34 11.64 5.77
N ASP A 64 -0.20 12.47 4.76
CA ASP A 64 -1.24 13.37 4.27
C ASP A 64 -1.98 12.76 3.05
N LEU A 65 -1.86 11.43 2.88
CA LEU A 65 -2.44 10.71 1.76
C LEU A 65 -3.97 10.75 1.80
N ASP A 66 -4.56 11.39 0.80
CA ASP A 66 -6.01 11.38 0.61
C ASP A 66 -6.47 10.01 0.08
N VAL A 67 -7.51 9.45 0.72
CA VAL A 67 -8.17 8.20 0.35
C VAL A 67 -8.75 8.29 -1.07
N ALA A 68 -9.16 9.47 -1.53
CA ALA A 68 -9.63 9.68 -2.91
C ALA A 68 -8.57 9.28 -3.95
N THR A 69 -7.28 9.45 -3.62
CA THR A 69 -6.15 9.06 -4.49
C THR A 69 -6.13 7.57 -4.79
N LEU A 70 -6.74 6.71 -3.94
CA LEU A 70 -6.82 5.27 -4.16
C LEU A 70 -7.71 4.87 -5.36
N HIS A 71 -8.52 5.81 -5.85
CA HIS A 71 -9.36 5.63 -7.03
C HIS A 71 -8.76 6.23 -8.30
N ASP A 72 -7.58 6.85 -8.19
CA ASP A 72 -6.92 7.50 -9.32
C ASP A 72 -6.46 6.45 -10.36
N PRO A 73 -6.86 6.58 -11.64
CA PRO A 73 -6.43 5.65 -12.68
C PRO A 73 -4.90 5.63 -12.86
N ALA A 74 -4.20 6.74 -12.57
CA ALA A 74 -2.75 6.84 -12.69
C ALA A 74 -1.98 5.93 -11.71
N LEU A 75 -2.67 5.32 -10.73
CA LEU A 75 -2.10 4.27 -9.89
C LEU A 75 -1.64 3.03 -10.67
N ARG A 76 -2.22 2.81 -11.87
CA ARG A 76 -1.88 1.66 -12.71
C ARG A 76 -0.70 1.92 -13.63
N ASP A 77 -0.25 3.17 -13.71
CA ASP A 77 0.83 3.56 -14.60
C ASP A 77 2.17 2.96 -14.18
N GLU A 78 3.02 2.69 -15.17
CA GLU A 78 4.32 2.08 -14.97
C GLU A 78 5.24 2.98 -14.13
N ALA A 79 5.25 4.29 -14.39
CA ALA A 79 5.98 5.28 -13.60
C ALA A 79 5.58 5.26 -12.11
N THR A 80 4.27 5.22 -11.83
CA THR A 80 3.74 5.12 -10.46
C THR A 80 4.16 3.81 -9.79
N GLY A 81 4.09 2.70 -10.54
CA GLY A 81 4.57 1.40 -10.09
C GLY A 81 6.08 1.37 -9.80
N ALA A 82 6.88 2.04 -10.61
CA ALA A 82 8.32 2.17 -10.44
C ALA A 82 8.66 3.00 -9.19
N ALA A 83 8.01 4.15 -9.01
CA ALA A 83 8.14 4.97 -7.80
C ALA A 83 7.76 4.18 -6.55
N ALA A 84 6.65 3.44 -6.59
CA ALA A 84 6.20 2.56 -5.51
C ALA A 84 7.26 1.51 -5.11
N ARG A 85 7.91 0.87 -6.08
CA ARG A 85 8.95 -0.14 -5.83
C ARG A 85 10.21 0.46 -5.21
N LYS A 86 10.55 1.70 -5.55
CA LYS A 86 11.74 2.40 -5.05
C LYS A 86 11.60 2.84 -3.59
N TRP A 87 10.43 3.34 -3.19
CA TRP A 87 10.24 3.81 -1.81
C TRP A 87 9.86 2.68 -0.84
N ARG A 88 9.18 1.64 -1.32
CA ARG A 88 8.73 0.49 -0.52
C ARG A 88 9.79 -0.15 0.42
N PRO A 89 11.08 -0.27 0.06
CA PRO A 89 12.11 -0.84 0.92
C PRO A 89 12.47 0.02 2.14
N PHE A 90 12.14 1.31 2.18
CA PHE A 90 12.53 2.15 3.31
C PHE A 90 11.85 1.69 4.62
N PRO A 91 12.57 1.63 5.75
CA PRO A 91 12.02 1.15 7.03
C PRO A 91 10.82 1.96 7.52
N MET A 92 10.81 3.27 7.25
CA MET A 92 9.72 4.15 7.67
C MET A 92 8.39 3.84 6.97
N CYS A 93 8.41 3.21 5.80
CA CYS A 93 7.21 2.81 5.07
C CYS A 93 6.39 1.85 5.90
N ALA A 94 7.06 0.83 6.45
CA ALA A 94 6.47 -0.14 7.35
C ALA A 94 5.92 0.53 8.62
N ARG A 95 6.65 1.50 9.19
CA ARG A 95 6.17 2.23 10.37
C ARG A 95 4.91 3.05 10.10
N ARG A 96 4.80 3.67 8.92
CA ARG A 96 3.71 4.61 8.63
C ARG A 96 2.37 3.96 8.33
N PHE A 97 2.34 2.85 7.59
CA PHE A 97 1.07 2.14 7.32
C PHE A 97 0.74 1.08 8.40
N TRP A 98 1.57 0.95 9.44
CA TRP A 98 1.34 -0.02 10.53
C TRP A 98 0.05 0.26 11.30
N PRO A 99 -0.29 1.53 11.63
CA PRO A 99 -1.56 1.85 12.27
C PRO A 99 -2.78 1.41 11.45
N PHE A 100 -2.71 1.44 10.12
CA PHE A 100 -3.81 0.96 9.26
C PHE A 100 -4.00 -0.56 9.43
N SER A 101 -2.92 -1.34 9.38
CA SER A 101 -2.95 -2.78 9.65
C SER A 101 -3.44 -3.08 11.08
N ALA A 102 -2.91 -2.37 12.08
CA ALA A 102 -3.26 -2.57 13.49
C ALA A 102 -4.73 -2.23 13.81
N ASN A 103 -5.28 -1.17 13.22
CA ASN A 103 -6.67 -0.78 13.42
C ASN A 103 -7.63 -1.79 12.78
N LEU A 104 -7.29 -2.28 11.58
CA LEU A 104 -8.04 -3.35 10.92
C LEU A 104 -7.99 -4.67 11.69
N ARG A 105 -6.87 -4.96 12.35
CA ARG A 105 -6.74 -6.10 13.27
C ARG A 105 -7.67 -6.01 14.48
N LYS A 106 -7.83 -4.82 15.07
CA LYS A 106 -8.74 -4.61 16.21
C LYS A 106 -10.21 -4.90 15.88
N LYS A 107 -10.61 -4.74 14.61
CA LYS A 107 -11.97 -5.07 14.13
C LYS A 107 -12.22 -6.57 13.94
N GLY A 108 -11.22 -7.44 14.14
CA GLY A 108 -11.39 -8.89 14.22
C GLY A 108 -11.58 -9.64 12.88
N ARG A 109 -11.82 -8.95 11.76
CA ARG A 109 -12.04 -9.56 10.43
C ARG A 109 -11.49 -8.69 9.29
N CYS A 110 -10.36 -9.09 8.69
CA CYS A 110 -9.71 -8.33 7.61
C CYS A 110 -9.08 -9.24 6.55
N LEU A 111 -9.12 -8.79 5.30
CA LEU A 111 -8.42 -9.38 4.17
C LEU A 111 -7.42 -8.37 3.60
N MET A 112 -6.15 -8.77 3.55
CA MET A 112 -5.03 -7.96 3.08
C MET A 112 -4.47 -8.56 1.79
N VAL A 113 -4.24 -7.71 0.80
CA VAL A 113 -3.62 -8.09 -0.48
C VAL A 113 -2.31 -7.33 -0.64
N GLY A 114 -1.21 -8.04 -0.95
CA GLY A 114 0.12 -7.44 -1.03
C GLY A 114 1.22 -8.39 -1.52
N ILE A 115 2.48 -7.94 -1.49
CA ILE A 115 3.70 -8.77 -1.68
C ILE A 115 4.51 -8.77 -0.36
N SER A 116 3.85 -8.54 0.76
CA SER A 116 4.55 -8.40 2.04
C SER A 116 3.64 -8.76 3.20
N ALA A 117 3.53 -10.06 3.46
CA ALA A 117 3.21 -10.62 4.76
C ALA A 117 4.01 -9.99 5.93
N ARG A 118 5.11 -9.27 5.66
CA ARG A 118 5.88 -8.48 6.64
C ARG A 118 5.02 -7.44 7.40
N TRP A 119 3.84 -7.07 6.88
CA TRP A 119 2.83 -6.24 7.54
C TRP A 119 2.03 -6.94 8.65
N CYS A 120 2.08 -8.28 8.69
CA CYS A 120 1.44 -9.09 9.72
C CYS A 120 2.39 -9.38 10.90
N ALA A 121 3.70 -9.23 10.71
CA ALA A 121 4.69 -9.41 11.77
C ALA A 121 4.68 -8.19 12.72
N PRO A 122 4.88 -8.36 14.04
CA PRO A 122 5.06 -7.23 14.95
C PRO A 122 6.17 -6.29 14.44
N MET A 123 6.05 -4.98 14.71
CA MET A 123 7.07 -4.00 14.34
C MET A 123 8.46 -4.54 14.74
N PRO A 124 9.42 -4.66 13.80
CA PRO A 124 10.79 -4.90 14.20
C PRO A 124 11.22 -3.70 15.04
N MET A 125 11.64 -3.98 16.29
CA MET A 125 12.14 -2.96 17.21
C MET A 125 13.39 -2.28 16.65
#